data_AF-A0A3C0QPA1-F1
#
_entry.id   AF-A0A3C0QPA1-F1
#
_cell.length_a   1.000
_cell.length_b   1.000
_cell.length_c   1.000
_cell.angle_alpha   90.00
_cell.angle_beta   90.00
_cell.angle_gamma   90.00
#
_symmetry.space_group_name_H-M   'P 1'
#
loop_
_entity.id
_entity.type
_entity.pdbx_description
1 polymer ?
#
loop_
_entity_poly.entity_id
_entity_poly.type
_entity_poly.pdbx_seq_one_letter_code
_entity_poly.pdbx_strand_id
1 'polypeptide(L)'
;MFYERIKELRLSRKMSQVQFAFRLNVTKQSISKWENAEAMPTVEMLRKICEKFQVSADYLLGLEPQNYLDVSGLSMEEIVHLQYLIDDLKKFKTGDVSP
;
A
#
# COMPACT_ATOMS: atom_id res chain seq x y z
N MET A 1 5.25 2.32 0.24
CA MET A 1 5.28 0.83 0.28
C MET A 1 4.84 0.32 1.66
N PHE A 2 4.43 -0.95 1.77
CA PHE A 2 3.89 -1.52 3.03
C PHE A 2 4.82 -1.34 4.26
N TYR A 3 6.12 -1.62 4.10
CA TYR A 3 7.09 -1.49 5.20
C TYR A 3 7.25 -0.04 5.70
N GLU A 4 7.14 0.95 4.80
CA GLU A 4 7.14 2.38 5.14
C GLU A 4 5.90 2.73 5.98
N ARG A 5 4.72 2.22 5.58
CA ARG A 5 3.46 2.46 6.29
C ARG A 5 3.47 1.89 7.71
N ILE A 6 4.08 0.73 7.94
CA ILE A 6 4.28 0.20 9.31
C ILE A 6 5.15 1.14 10.14
N LYS A 7 6.27 1.61 9.59
CA LYS A 7 7.18 2.51 10.29
C LYS A 7 6.52 3.85 10.60
N GLU A 8 5.81 4.43 9.63
CA GLU A 8 5.02 5.65 9.78
C GLU A 8 3.94 5.49 10.86
N LEU A 9 3.18 4.40 10.82
CA LEU A 9 2.17 4.10 11.83
C LEU A 9 2.79 4.06 13.23
N ARG A 10 3.90 3.33 13.40
CA ARG A 10 4.60 3.25 14.69
C ARG A 10 5.08 4.62 15.18
N LEU A 11 5.70 5.41 14.30
CA LEU A 11 6.23 6.73 14.63
C LEU A 11 5.10 7.73 14.94
N SER A 12 3.97 7.68 14.23
CA SER A 12 2.80 8.52 14.50
C SER A 12 2.21 8.29 15.90
N ARG A 13 2.39 7.07 16.44
CA ARG A 13 2.00 6.69 17.80
C ARG A 13 3.10 6.92 18.83
N LYS A 14 4.22 7.55 18.44
CA LYS A 14 5.39 7.83 19.29
C LYS A 14 5.95 6.58 19.98
N MET A 15 5.89 5.43 19.30
CA MET A 15 6.33 4.15 19.85
C MET A 15 7.74 3.77 19.37
N SER A 16 8.54 3.20 20.27
CA SER A 16 9.75 2.47 19.89
C SER A 16 9.39 1.14 19.23
N GLN A 17 10.33 0.53 18.49
CA GLN A 17 10.12 -0.81 17.92
C GLN A 17 9.79 -1.85 19.00
N VAL A 18 10.37 -1.72 20.20
CA VAL A 18 10.10 -2.60 21.35
C VAL A 18 8.66 -2.44 21.84
N GLN A 19 8.20 -1.20 22.01
CA GLN A 19 6.83 -0.92 22.45
C GLN A 19 5.79 -1.39 21.43
N PHE A 20 6.06 -1.18 20.14
CA PHE A 20 5.19 -1.64 19.06
C PHE A 20 5.12 -3.16 18.98
N ALA A 21 6.28 -3.84 19.09
CA ALA A 21 6.37 -5.29 19.14
C ALA A 21 5.58 -5.88 20.32
N PHE A 22 5.70 -5.27 21.51
CA PHE A 22 4.95 -5.66 22.69
C PHE A 22 3.43 -5.58 22.46
N ARG A 23 2.93 -4.49 21.86
CA ARG A 23 1.50 -4.32 21.54
C ARG A 23 0.98 -5.38 20.55
N LEU A 24 1.84 -5.87 19.68
CA LEU A 24 1.52 -6.88 18.66
C LEU A 24 1.85 -8.31 19.09
N ASN A 25 2.39 -8.51 20.30
CA ASN A 25 2.88 -9.81 20.79
C ASN A 25 3.87 -10.47 19.81
N VAL A 26 4.86 -9.71 19.36
CA VAL A 26 5.96 -10.17 18.50
C VAL A 26 7.30 -9.68 19.04
N THR A 27 8.39 -10.11 18.44
CA THR A 27 9.73 -9.65 18.83
C THR A 27 10.06 -8.29 18.19
N LYS A 28 10.94 -7.50 18.82
CA LYS A 28 11.51 -6.29 18.21
C LYS A 28 12.20 -6.60 16.88
N GLN A 29 12.82 -7.77 16.74
CA GLN A 29 13.45 -8.21 15.50
C GLN A 29 12.42 -8.38 14.38
N SER A 30 11.22 -8.92 14.67
CA SER A 30 10.13 -9.00 13.70
C SER A 30 9.76 -7.61 13.16
N ILE A 31 9.60 -6.61 14.04
CA ILE A 31 9.31 -5.23 13.62
C ILE A 31 10.44 -4.66 12.76
N SER A 32 11.69 -4.85 13.17
CA SER A 32 12.85 -4.37 12.38
C SER A 32 12.86 -4.97 10.98
N LYS A 33 12.64 -6.29 10.86
CA LYS A 33 12.59 -6.96 9.55
C LYS A 33 11.47 -6.42 8.68
N TRP A 34 10.30 -6.18 9.26
CA TRP A 34 9.17 -5.59 8.53
C TRP A 34 9.48 -4.19 8.04
N GLU A 35 10.03 -3.31 8.89
CA GLU A 35 10.33 -1.92 8.54
C GLU A 35 11.50 -1.76 7.56
N ASN A 36 12.35 -2.78 7.42
CA ASN A 36 13.48 -2.83 6.50
C ASN A 36 13.21 -3.67 5.24
N ALA A 37 11.97 -4.12 5.01
CA ALA A 37 11.59 -4.99 3.90
C ALA A 37 12.32 -6.35 3.84
N GLU A 38 12.88 -6.82 4.96
CA GLU A 38 13.57 -8.11 5.08
C GLU A 38 12.60 -9.28 5.29
N ALA A 39 11.37 -8.99 5.75
CA ALA A 39 10.29 -9.95 5.90
C ALA A 39 8.94 -9.25 5.83
N MET A 40 7.88 -10.00 5.49
CA MET A 40 6.50 -9.50 5.52
C MET A 40 5.73 -10.12 6.69
N PRO A 41 4.84 -9.38 7.36
CA PRO A 41 3.88 -9.96 8.30
C PRO A 41 2.88 -10.85 7.55
N THR A 42 2.33 -11.83 8.25
CA THR A 42 1.23 -12.65 7.72
C THR A 42 -0.05 -11.82 7.58
N VAL A 43 -1.01 -12.30 6.80
CA VAL A 43 -2.35 -11.68 6.68
C VAL A 43 -3.02 -11.55 8.05
N GLU A 44 -2.86 -12.56 8.92
CA GLU A 44 -3.40 -12.51 10.28
C GLU A 44 -2.74 -11.40 11.13
N MET A 45 -1.44 -11.19 10.96
CA MET A 45 -0.74 -10.09 11.61
C MET A 45 -1.15 -8.73 11.03
N LEU A 46 -1.38 -8.64 9.71
CA LEU A 46 -1.93 -7.45 9.08
C LEU A 46 -3.29 -7.08 9.71
N ARG A 47 -4.21 -8.04 9.80
CA ARG A 47 -5.52 -7.88 10.46
C ARG A 47 -5.37 -7.37 11.89
N LYS A 48 -4.45 -7.98 12.66
CA LYS A 48 -4.16 -7.58 14.04
C LYS A 48 -3.64 -6.14 14.14
N ILE A 49 -2.80 -5.69 13.20
CA ILE A 49 -2.31 -4.31 13.14
C ILE A 49 -3.48 -3.36 12.87
N CYS A 50 -4.33 -3.68 11.87
CA CYS A 50 -5.53 -2.90 11.56
C CYS A 50 -6.42 -2.72 12.79
N GLU A 51 -6.73 -3.79 13.52
CA GLU A 51 -7.58 -3.77 14.70
C GLU A 51 -6.93 -3.02 15.89
N LYS A 52 -5.65 -3.29 16.19
CA LYS A 52 -4.96 -2.66 17.34
C LYS A 52 -4.75 -1.17 17.15
N PHE A 53 -4.54 -0.73 15.92
CA PHE A 53 -4.21 0.65 15.62
C PHE A 53 -5.34 1.42 14.93
N GLN A 54 -6.48 0.79 14.66
CA GLN A 54 -7.67 1.41 14.05
C GLN A 54 -7.32 2.06 12.70
N VAL A 55 -6.70 1.28 11.83
CA VAL A 55 -6.33 1.67 10.46
C VAL A 55 -6.88 0.66 9.46
N SER A 56 -7.13 1.08 8.22
CA SER A 56 -7.55 0.17 7.15
C SER A 56 -6.37 -0.64 6.61
N ALA A 57 -6.68 -1.79 6.02
CA ALA A 57 -5.69 -2.56 5.26
C ALA A 57 -5.16 -1.74 4.07
N ASP A 58 -6.02 -0.96 3.42
CA ASP A 58 -5.64 -0.08 2.31
C ASP A 58 -4.55 0.92 2.72
N TYR A 59 -4.71 1.58 3.87
CA TYR A 59 -3.68 2.48 4.41
C TYR A 59 -2.34 1.77 4.61
N LEU A 60 -2.35 0.57 5.21
CA LEU A 60 -1.13 -0.19 5.48
C LEU A 60 -0.47 -0.67 4.19
N LEU A 61 -1.26 -1.13 3.23
CA LEU A 61 -0.78 -1.62 1.93
C LEU A 61 -0.39 -0.47 1.00
N GLY A 62 -0.71 0.77 1.35
CA GLY A 62 -0.51 1.93 0.48
C GLY A 62 -1.43 1.92 -0.73
N LEU A 63 -2.61 1.29 -0.60
CA LEU A 63 -3.66 1.34 -1.59
C LEU A 63 -4.40 2.66 -1.41
N GLU A 64 -4.10 3.62 -2.28
CA GLU A 64 -4.98 4.76 -2.50
C GLU A 64 -6.24 4.26 -3.24
N PRO A 65 -7.40 4.92 -3.09
CA PRO A 65 -8.60 4.57 -3.85
C PRO A 65 -8.29 4.59 -5.35
N GLN A 66 -8.20 3.41 -5.95
CA GLN A 66 -8.01 3.23 -7.39
C GLN A 66 -9.30 2.74 -8.01
N ASN A 67 -9.69 3.38 -9.12
CA ASN A 67 -10.73 2.84 -9.99
C ASN A 67 -10.10 1.81 -10.90
N TYR A 68 -10.57 0.57 -10.82
CA TYR A 68 -10.15 -0.51 -11.70
C TYR A 68 -11.10 -0.60 -12.90
N LEU A 69 -10.55 -0.94 -14.06
CA LEU A 69 -11.32 -1.27 -15.26
C LEU A 69 -11.31 -2.80 -15.40
N ASP A 70 -12.48 -3.44 -15.47
CA ASP A 70 -12.55 -4.85 -15.86
C ASP A 70 -12.27 -4.96 -17.36
N VAL A 71 -11.22 -5.70 -17.70
CA VAL A 71 -10.77 -5.96 -19.08
C VAL A 71 -10.86 -7.44 -19.45
N SER A 72 -11.60 -8.21 -18.65
CA SER A 72 -11.79 -9.64 -18.89
C SER A 72 -12.37 -9.89 -20.28
N GLY A 73 -11.77 -10.83 -21.03
CA GLY A 73 -12.19 -11.17 -22.38
C GLY A 73 -11.58 -10.30 -23.49
N LEU A 74 -10.77 -9.29 -23.15
CA LEU A 74 -10.00 -8.51 -24.14
C LEU A 74 -8.64 -9.14 -24.44
N SER A 75 -8.19 -8.93 -25.68
CA SER A 75 -6.83 -9.22 -26.12
C SER A 75 -5.84 -8.17 -25.62
N MET A 76 -4.54 -8.49 -25.67
CA MET A 76 -3.48 -7.53 -25.31
C MET A 76 -3.48 -6.29 -26.20
N GLU A 77 -3.79 -6.41 -27.49
CA GLU A 77 -3.86 -5.26 -28.39
C GLU A 77 -4.97 -4.29 -28.00
N GLU A 78 -6.15 -4.81 -27.62
CA GLU A 78 -7.27 -4.00 -27.13
C GLU A 78 -6.94 -3.32 -25.80
N ILE A 79 -6.27 -4.02 -24.88
CA ILE A 79 -5.81 -3.44 -23.60
C ILE A 79 -4.82 -2.29 -23.85
N VAL A 80 -3.90 -2.45 -24.81
CA VAL A 80 -2.94 -1.40 -25.18
C VAL A 80 -3.66 -0.17 -25.75
N HIS A 81 -4.66 -0.36 -26.62
CA HIS A 81 -5.46 0.75 -27.13
C HIS A 81 -6.22 1.49 -26.02
N LEU A 82 -6.82 0.75 -25.08
CA LEU A 82 -7.47 1.35 -23.91
C LEU A 82 -6.48 2.14 -23.05
N GLN A 83 -5.25 1.64 -22.89
CA GLN A 83 -4.21 2.35 -22.17
C GLN A 83 -3.84 3.69 -22.84
N TYR A 84 -3.72 3.72 -24.17
CA TYR A 84 -3.48 4.97 -24.91
C TYR A 84 -4.60 5.99 -24.70
N LEU A 85 -5.87 5.56 -24.76
CA LEU A 85 -7.01 6.44 -24.49
C LEU A 85 -6.96 7.01 -23.07
N ILE A 86 -6.63 6.18 -22.06
CA ILE A 86 -6.50 6.64 -20.67
C ILE A 86 -5.40 7.70 -20.56
N ASP A 87 -4.27 7.50 -21.22
CA ASP A 87 -3.13 8.42 -21.17
C ASP A 87 -3.44 9.74 -21.87
N ASP A 88 -4.15 9.70 -23.00
CA ASP A 88 -4.63 10.91 -23.69
C ASP A 88 -5.62 11.70 -22.82
N LEU A 89 -6.56 11.01 -22.15
CA LEU A 89 -7.49 11.64 -21.21
C LEU A 89 -6.76 12.30 -20.02
N LYS A 90 -5.69 11.67 -19.52
CA LYS A 90 -4.87 12.23 -18.43
C LYS A 90 -4.14 13.49 -18.89
N LYS A 91 -3.47 13.45 -20.05
CA LYS A 91 -2.79 14.61 -20.65
C LYS A 91 -3.73 15.79 -20.83
N PHE A 92 -4.94 15.53 -21.34
CA PHE A 92 -5.96 16.56 -21.51
C PHE A 92 -6.37 17.20 -20.16
N LYS A 93 -6.52 16.41 -19.09
CA LYS A 93 -6.87 16.92 -17.76
C LYS A 93 -5.74 17.67 -17.07
N THR A 94 -4.49 17.32 -17.31
CA THR A 94 -3.33 17.95 -16.66
C THR A 94 -2.84 19.21 -17.38
N GLY A 95 -3.44 19.57 -18.53
CA GLY A 95 -3.05 20.75 -19.31
C GLY A 95 -1.70 20.63 -20.00
N ASP A 96 -1.10 19.43 -20.01
CA ASP A 96 0.15 19.15 -20.71
C ASP A 96 -0.17 18.77 -22.16
N VAL A 97 -0.62 19.78 -22.90
CA VAL A 97 -0.67 19.73 -24.36
C VAL A 97 0.71 20.19 -24.82
N SER A 98 1.70 19.30 -24.74
CA SER A 98 2.95 19.54 -25.47
C SER A 98 2.65 19.48 -26.97
N PRO A 99 3.03 20.50 -27.75
CA PRO A 99 2.76 20.59 -29.19
C PRO A 99 3.46 19.51 -30.02
#